data_AF-A0A383CNA1-F1
#
_entry.id   AF-A0A383CNA1-F1
#
_cell.length_a   1.000
_cell.length_b   1.000
_cell.length_c   1.000
_cell.angle_alpha   90.00
_cell.angle_beta   90.00
_cell.angle_gamma   90.00
#
_symmetry.space_group_name_H-M   'P 1'
#
loop_
_entity.id
_entity.type
_entity.pdbx_description
1 polymer ?
#
loop_
_entity_poly.entity_id
_entity_poly.type
_entity_poly.pdbx_seq_one_letter_code
_entity_poly.pdbx_strand_id
1 'polypeptide(L)'
;MKRRDFLRNTALTGAGLMSGCMRNQPSGVIFKGWPYEPNLVQENIDFFTDQTKIDVTYQSISGNYHDKMVALFVGKTPMDCCYVRDDDFSEWVEAGWLRPCDDLPGVQ
;
A
#
# COMPACT_ATOMS: atom_id res chain seq x y z
N MET A 1 5.96 50.84 15.53
CA MET A 1 6.04 49.38 15.78
C MET A 1 6.84 48.74 14.65
N LYS A 2 7.97 48.10 14.95
CA LYS A 2 8.96 47.65 13.96
C LYS A 2 8.66 46.21 13.54
N ARG A 3 8.65 45.94 12.23
CA ARG A 3 8.39 44.62 11.61
C ARG A 3 9.25 43.47 12.15
N ARG A 4 10.35 43.79 12.84
CA ARG A 4 11.30 42.85 13.45
C ARG A 4 10.84 42.28 14.79
N ASP A 5 9.89 42.92 15.48
CA ASP A 5 9.42 42.44 16.79
C ASP A 5 8.33 41.36 16.64
N PHE A 6 7.62 41.36 15.51
CA PHE A 6 6.54 40.40 15.22
C PHE A 6 7.04 38.97 14.97
N LEU A 7 8.23 38.81 14.36
CA LEU A 7 8.77 37.48 14.03
C LEU A 7 9.41 36.75 15.23
N ARG A 8 9.61 37.43 16.36
CA ARG A 8 10.27 36.84 17.52
C ARG A 8 9.32 36.05 18.44
N ASN A 9 8.01 36.26 18.33
CA ASN A 9 7.01 35.66 19.23
C ASN A 9 6.20 34.47 18.66
N THR A 10 6.42 34.05 17.41
CA THR A 10 5.65 32.95 16.79
C THR A 10 6.33 31.58 16.79
N ALA A 11 7.52 31.44 17.37
CA ALA A 11 8.31 30.20 17.28
C ALA A 11 7.93 29.09 18.28
N LEU A 12 6.97 29.30 19.21
CA LEU A 12 6.74 28.35 20.32
C LEU A 12 5.37 27.65 20.33
N THR A 13 4.51 27.86 19.34
CA THR A 13 3.14 27.28 19.30
C THR A 13 2.89 26.37 18.09
N GLY A 14 3.94 25.87 17.44
CA GLY A 14 3.84 25.03 16.24
C GLY A 14 4.20 23.55 16.43
N ALA A 15 4.66 23.12 17.62
CA ALA A 15 5.23 21.79 17.83
C ALA A 15 4.20 20.70 18.21
N GLY A 16 2.89 21.00 18.21
CA GLY A 16 1.85 20.11 18.76
C GLY A 16 0.96 19.35 17.77
N LEU A 17 1.07 19.58 16.46
CA LEU A 17 0.08 19.06 15.48
C LEU A 17 0.57 17.94 14.55
N MET A 18 1.80 17.44 14.71
CA MET A 18 2.29 16.35 13.84
C MET A 18 2.00 14.93 14.40
N SER A 19 1.18 14.80 15.46
CA SER A 19 0.72 13.49 15.97
C SER A 19 -0.52 12.92 15.26
N GLY A 20 -0.96 13.48 14.13
CA GLY A 20 -1.94 12.84 13.24
C GLY A 20 -1.23 12.45 11.95
N CYS A 21 -1.08 11.20 11.53
CA CYS A 21 -1.89 10.02 11.78
C CYS A 21 -0.97 8.83 12.00
N MET A 22 -1.04 8.16 13.15
CA MET A 22 -0.66 6.75 13.19
C MET A 22 -1.67 6.02 12.31
N ARG A 23 -1.32 5.78 11.04
CA ARG A 23 -2.07 4.88 10.16
C ARG A 23 -2.04 3.53 10.86
N ASN A 24 -3.20 3.09 11.37
CA ASN A 24 -3.36 1.72 11.81
C ASN A 24 -3.09 0.84 10.58
N GLN A 25 -1.89 0.27 10.52
CA GLN A 25 -1.55 -0.62 9.42
C GLN A 25 -2.38 -1.90 9.60
N PRO A 26 -3.03 -2.40 8.55
CA PRO A 26 -3.74 -3.66 8.65
C PRO A 26 -2.78 -4.74 9.16
N SER A 27 -3.23 -5.54 10.12
CA SER A 27 -2.50 -6.74 10.55
C SER A 27 -2.64 -7.81 9.48
N GLY A 28 -1.56 -8.52 9.18
CA GLY A 28 -1.54 -9.59 8.16
C GLY A 28 -1.06 -9.13 6.78
N VAL A 29 -1.43 -9.89 5.76
CA VAL A 29 -1.02 -9.64 4.35
C VAL A 29 -1.92 -8.58 3.74
N ILE A 30 -1.33 -7.53 3.19
CA ILE A 30 -2.05 -6.48 2.45
C ILE A 30 -2.08 -6.84 0.97
N PHE A 31 -3.27 -7.19 0.48
CA PHE A 31 -3.48 -7.63 -0.90
C PHE A 31 -4.32 -6.60 -1.67
N LYS A 32 -3.81 -6.08 -2.80
CA LYS A 32 -4.54 -5.13 -3.65
C LYS A 32 -4.84 -5.69 -5.03
N GLY A 33 -6.11 -5.77 -5.41
CA GLY A 33 -6.53 -6.28 -6.71
C GLY A 33 -7.57 -5.39 -7.38
N TRP A 34 -7.87 -5.60 -8.65
CA TRP A 34 -9.06 -5.05 -9.29
C TRP A 34 -10.30 -5.90 -8.93
N PRO A 35 -11.53 -5.38 -9.08
CA PRO A 35 -12.74 -6.17 -8.86
C PRO A 35 -12.89 -7.25 -9.94
N TYR A 36 -12.35 -8.43 -9.65
CA TYR A 36 -12.63 -9.68 -10.34
C TYR A 36 -13.44 -10.55 -9.41
N GLU A 37 -14.69 -10.88 -9.77
CA GLU A 37 -15.59 -11.76 -9.02
C GLU A 37 -15.37 -11.74 -7.48
N PRO A 38 -15.80 -10.67 -6.78
CA PRO A 38 -15.37 -10.39 -5.41
C PRO A 38 -15.70 -11.52 -4.42
N ASN A 39 -16.79 -12.27 -4.68
CA ASN A 39 -17.16 -13.43 -3.86
C ASN A 39 -16.11 -14.55 -3.98
N LEU A 40 -15.67 -14.87 -5.19
CA LEU A 40 -14.64 -15.89 -5.42
C LEU A 40 -13.31 -15.49 -4.80
N VAL A 41 -12.95 -14.20 -4.88
CA VAL A 41 -11.73 -13.71 -4.23
C VAL A 41 -11.82 -13.83 -2.71
N GLN A 42 -12.98 -13.52 -2.12
CA GLN A 42 -13.20 -13.69 -0.69
C GLN A 42 -13.13 -15.17 -0.27
N GLU A 43 -13.76 -16.08 -1.01
CA GLU A 43 -13.69 -17.53 -0.75
C GLU A 43 -12.24 -18.05 -0.75
N ASN A 44 -11.41 -17.59 -1.69
CA ASN A 44 -9.99 -17.96 -1.73
C ASN A 44 -9.18 -17.38 -0.57
N ILE A 45 -9.50 -16.14 -0.15
CA ILE A 45 -8.89 -15.52 1.03
C ILE A 45 -9.26 -16.29 2.30
N ASP A 46 -10.53 -16.68 2.44
CA ASP A 46 -11.01 -17.45 3.59
C ASP A 46 -10.30 -18.81 3.63
N PHE A 47 -10.20 -19.50 2.48
CA PHE A 47 -9.46 -20.75 2.35
C PHE A 47 -7.98 -20.61 2.73
N PHE A 48 -7.30 -19.57 2.25
CA PHE A 48 -5.91 -19.29 2.59
C PHE A 48 -5.74 -19.01 4.10
N THR A 49 -6.63 -18.20 4.67
CA THR A 49 -6.63 -17.84 6.09
C THR A 49 -6.86 -19.08 6.96
N ASP A 50 -7.76 -19.97 6.54
CA ASP A 50 -8.03 -21.22 7.24
C ASP A 50 -6.82 -22.17 7.27
N GLN A 51 -6.05 -22.24 6.18
CA GLN A 51 -4.87 -23.08 6.08
C GLN A 51 -3.66 -22.51 6.84
N THR A 52 -3.44 -21.21 6.73
CA THR A 52 -2.19 -20.57 7.19
C THR A 52 -2.33 -19.84 8.52
N LYS A 53 -3.55 -19.52 8.94
CA LYS A 53 -3.88 -18.66 10.07
C LYS A 53 -3.33 -17.23 9.93
N ILE A 54 -3.06 -16.80 8.69
CA ILE A 54 -2.61 -15.45 8.36
C ILE A 54 -3.82 -14.65 7.85
N ASP A 55 -4.13 -13.55 8.53
CA ASP A 55 -5.17 -12.63 8.08
C ASP A 55 -4.76 -11.92 6.78
N VAL A 56 -5.73 -11.71 5.88
CA VAL A 56 -5.51 -10.97 4.63
C VAL A 56 -6.43 -9.76 4.58
N THR A 57 -5.83 -8.59 4.42
CA THR A 57 -6.57 -7.35 4.13
C THR A 57 -6.63 -7.14 2.63
N TYR A 58 -7.75 -7.53 2.03
CA TYR A 58 -8.00 -7.31 0.60
C TYR A 58 -8.57 -5.92 0.32
N GLN A 59 -7.99 -5.23 -0.67
CA GLN A 59 -8.43 -3.92 -1.13
C GLN A 59 -8.68 -3.96 -2.63
N SER A 60 -9.95 -3.85 -3.01
CA SER A 60 -10.35 -3.77 -4.41
C SER A 60 -10.21 -2.34 -4.95
N ILE A 61 -9.37 -2.17 -5.96
CA ILE A 61 -9.09 -0.92 -6.66
C ILE A 61 -9.85 -0.93 -7.99
N SER A 62 -10.95 -0.17 -8.05
CA SER A 62 -11.77 -0.05 -9.25
C SER A 62 -11.29 1.04 -10.22
N GLY A 63 -11.73 0.95 -11.48
CA GLY A 63 -11.43 1.95 -12.51
C GLY A 63 -10.04 1.79 -13.12
N ASN A 64 -9.33 2.90 -13.31
CA ASN A 64 -7.96 2.89 -13.83
C ASN A 64 -6.99 2.30 -12.79
N TYR A 65 -6.81 0.98 -12.86
CA TYR A 65 -5.98 0.21 -11.93
C TYR A 65 -4.50 0.57 -12.03
N HIS A 66 -3.98 0.67 -13.26
CA HIS A 66 -2.56 0.96 -13.52
C HIS A 66 -2.14 2.28 -12.85
N ASP A 67 -2.75 3.41 -13.22
CA ASP A 67 -2.35 4.72 -12.69
C ASP A 67 -2.47 4.80 -11.17
N LYS A 68 -3.50 4.15 -10.61
CA LYS A 68 -3.69 4.10 -9.16
C LYS A 68 -2.59 3.29 -8.49
N MET A 69 -2.23 2.14 -9.05
CA MET A 69 -1.13 1.32 -8.53
C MET A 69 0.21 2.05 -8.62
N VAL A 70 0.51 2.72 -9.73
CA VAL A 70 1.69 3.58 -9.88
C VAL A 70 1.73 4.64 -8.78
N ALA A 71 0.62 5.35 -8.54
CA ALA A 71 0.54 6.32 -7.44
C ALA A 71 0.77 5.69 -6.06
N LEU A 72 0.27 4.47 -5.82
CA LEU A 72 0.50 3.74 -4.56
C LEU A 72 1.96 3.31 -4.39
N PHE A 73 2.61 2.84 -5.46
CA PHE A 73 4.03 2.47 -5.47
C PHE A 73 4.93 3.68 -5.20
N VAL A 74 4.72 4.78 -5.95
CA VAL A 74 5.45 6.05 -5.75
C VAL A 74 5.22 6.59 -4.35
N GLY A 75 3.99 6.50 -3.85
CA GLY A 75 3.61 6.88 -2.49
C GLY A 75 4.10 5.94 -1.40
N LYS A 76 4.80 4.84 -1.75
CA LYS A 76 5.27 3.78 -0.83
C LYS A 76 4.16 3.30 0.10
N THR A 77 2.96 3.14 -0.45
CA THR A 77 1.82 2.63 0.31
C THR A 77 2.06 1.17 0.66
N PRO A 78 1.87 0.75 1.92
CA PRO A 78 2.05 -0.64 2.32
C PRO A 78 1.20 -1.60 1.49
N MET A 79 1.86 -2.65 1.00
CA MET A 79 1.32 -3.67 0.12
C MET A 79 2.29 -4.85 0.08
N ASP A 80 1.76 -6.06 0.23
CA ASP A 80 2.56 -7.30 0.18
C ASP A 80 2.30 -8.07 -1.11
N CYS A 81 1.07 -8.00 -1.62
CA CYS A 81 0.66 -8.67 -2.85
C CYS A 81 -0.24 -7.74 -3.69
N CYS A 82 -0.12 -7.83 -5.01
CA CYS A 82 -1.05 -7.19 -5.91
C CYS A 82 -1.23 -7.97 -7.21
N TYR A 83 -2.33 -7.71 -7.91
CA TYR A 83 -2.45 -8.16 -9.28
C TYR A 83 -1.59 -7.31 -10.21
N VAL A 84 -1.12 -7.91 -11.30
CA VAL A 84 -0.36 -7.24 -12.34
C VAL A 84 -0.94 -7.69 -13.68
N ARG A 85 -1.13 -6.76 -14.62
CA ARG A 85 -1.42 -7.13 -16.01
C ARG A 85 -0.13 -7.49 -16.73
N ASP A 86 -0.23 -8.39 -17.69
CA ASP A 86 0.86 -8.76 -18.59
C ASP A 86 1.50 -7.54 -19.27
N ASP A 87 0.68 -6.61 -19.77
CA ASP A 87 1.17 -5.38 -20.42
C ASP A 87 1.86 -4.40 -19.46
N ASP A 88 1.55 -4.45 -18.16
CA ASP A 88 2.12 -3.58 -17.13
C ASP A 88 3.37 -4.20 -16.47
N PHE A 89 3.58 -5.51 -16.63
CA PHE A 89 4.53 -6.28 -15.84
C PHE A 89 5.99 -5.85 -16.07
N SER A 90 6.39 -5.68 -17.33
CA SER A 90 7.76 -5.28 -17.66
C SER A 90 8.11 -3.91 -17.07
N GLU A 91 7.21 -2.95 -17.18
CA GLU A 91 7.36 -1.61 -16.61
C GLU A 91 7.57 -1.68 -15.09
N TRP A 92 6.75 -2.46 -14.37
CA TRP A 92 6.81 -2.51 -12.91
C TRP A 92 8.05 -3.25 -12.39
N VAL A 93 8.55 -4.22 -13.15
CA VAL A 93 9.84 -4.89 -12.89
C VAL A 93 10.99 -3.92 -13.11
N GLU A 94 11.01 -3.20 -14.25
CA GLU A 94 12.06 -2.21 -14.57
C GLU A 94 12.08 -1.04 -13.57
N ALA A 95 10.91 -0.62 -13.08
CA ALA A 95 10.77 0.38 -12.03
C ALA A 95 11.19 -0.12 -10.63
N GLY A 96 11.44 -1.43 -10.47
CA GLY A 96 11.83 -2.04 -9.20
C GLY A 96 10.70 -2.09 -8.17
N TRP A 97 9.44 -2.03 -8.60
CA TRP A 97 8.28 -2.12 -7.70
C TRP A 97 7.90 -3.57 -7.36
N LEU A 98 8.29 -4.52 -8.21
CA LEU A 98 8.07 -5.95 -7.99
C LEU A 98 9.37 -6.63 -7.57
N ARG A 99 9.27 -7.51 -6.56
CA ARG A 99 10.36 -8.42 -6.20
C ARG A 99 10.36 -9.64 -7.14
N PRO A 100 11.54 -10.19 -7.50
CA PRO A 100 11.61 -11.49 -8.17
C PRO A 100 10.97 -12.59 -7.30
N CYS A 101 10.32 -13.58 -7.92
CA CYS A 101 9.75 -14.71 -7.17
C CYS A 101 10.79 -15.75 -6.76
N ASP A 102 11.94 -15.80 -7.45
CA ASP A 102 13.00 -16.79 -7.22
C ASP A 102 13.71 -16.61 -5.86
N ASP A 103 13.46 -15.48 -5.19
CA ASP A 103 13.97 -15.20 -3.85
C ASP A 103 13.04 -15.70 -2.73
N LEU A 104 11.88 -16.26 -3.08
CA LEU A 104 10.90 -16.75 -2.13
C LEU A 104 11.30 -18.14 -1.59
N PRO A 105 11.17 -18.37 -0.27
CA PRO A 105 11.44 -19.69 0.30
C PRO A 105 10.59 -20.78 -0.34
N GLY A 106 11.22 -21.86 -0.83
CA GLY A 106 10.54 -23.00 -1.43
C GLY A 106 10.29 -22.90 -2.93
N VAL A 107 10.77 -21.84 -3.59
CA VAL A 107 10.80 -21.72 -5.05
C VAL A 107 12.20 -22.12 -5.53
N GLN A 108 12.43 -23.43 -5.71
CA GLN A 108 13.62 -24.03 -6.36
C GLN A 108 13.20 -25.21 -7.23
#